data_AF-A0A9W7DJX8-F1
#
_entry.id   AF-A0A9W7DJX8-F1
#
_cell.length_a   1.000
_cell.length_b   1.000
_cell.length_c   1.000
_cell.angle_alpha   90.00
_cell.angle_beta   90.00
_cell.angle_gamma   90.00
#
_symmetry.space_group_name_H-M   'P 1'
#
loop_
_entity.id
_entity.type
_entity.pdbx_description
1 polymer ?
#
loop_
_entity_poly.entity_id
_entity_poly.type
_entity_poly.pdbx_seq_one_letter_code
_entity_poly.pdbx_strand_id
1 'polypeptide(L)'
;MIHHYEVWPNGTSLVYTYERQFSSNQSNGTAFPYVPDQTTFLNLNLTAKPTFFGCFASNLTDLMEEVGATYTPPLIVYTANRPFTYFSNTSTYKMSYDDSEKLGIIRNGFAVSTRNNLTLDSEFRACIGCAILQRSRERLGMPLGDQCSKCFDEYCWDGSLDTNLNDVSVNFTQDGMTNGDESTNATSGASGSFARMLDNGIIGTWGFIASLLAVCLVGF
;
A
#
# COMPACT_ATOMS: atom_id res chain seq x y z
N MET A 1 -23.79 16.50 -14.26
CA MET A 1 -23.93 16.16 -12.82
C MET A 1 -22.68 15.36 -12.49
N ILE A 2 -21.72 16.00 -11.85
CA ILE A 2 -20.42 15.41 -11.53
C ILE A 2 -20.61 14.68 -10.20
N HIS A 3 -20.63 13.35 -10.25
CA HIS A 3 -20.70 12.52 -9.05
C HIS A 3 -19.37 12.59 -8.30
N HIS A 4 -19.41 12.50 -6.97
CA HIS A 4 -18.32 12.71 -6.00
C HIS A 4 -17.08 11.77 -6.11
N TYR A 5 -16.76 11.23 -7.29
CA TYR A 5 -15.66 10.27 -7.52
C TYR A 5 -14.33 10.92 -7.96
N GLU A 6 -14.28 12.22 -8.21
CA GLU A 6 -13.39 12.77 -9.26
C GLU A 6 -11.86 12.59 -9.09
N VAL A 7 -11.31 12.12 -7.97
CA VAL A 7 -9.84 12.00 -7.85
C VAL A 7 -9.35 10.83 -6.97
N TRP A 8 -10.12 9.75 -6.81
CA TRP A 8 -9.61 8.52 -6.18
C TRP A 8 -9.38 7.41 -7.22
N PRO A 9 -8.34 6.56 -7.05
CA PRO A 9 -8.08 5.47 -7.98
C PRO A 9 -9.24 4.47 -8.00
N ASN A 10 -9.71 4.13 -9.20
CA ASN A 10 -10.77 3.16 -9.46
C ASN A 10 -10.30 1.98 -10.34
N GLY A 11 -8.98 1.76 -10.43
CA GLY A 11 -8.39 0.72 -11.28
C GLY A 11 -8.22 1.07 -12.76
N THR A 12 -8.74 2.21 -13.25
CA THR A 12 -8.68 2.60 -14.70
C THR A 12 -7.29 2.45 -15.32
N SER A 13 -6.23 2.86 -14.61
CA SER A 13 -4.86 2.74 -15.14
C SER A 13 -4.44 1.29 -15.37
N LEU A 14 -4.87 0.37 -14.50
CA LEU A 14 -4.58 -1.05 -14.62
C LEU A 14 -5.41 -1.69 -15.73
N VAL A 15 -6.69 -1.31 -15.85
CA VAL A 15 -7.58 -1.75 -16.94
C VAL A 15 -7.00 -1.37 -18.30
N TYR A 16 -6.61 -0.10 -18.49
CA TYR A 16 -6.01 0.32 -19.75
C TYR A 16 -4.65 -0.32 -20.02
N THR A 17 -3.89 -0.67 -18.97
CA THR A 17 -2.64 -1.42 -19.14
C THR A 17 -2.91 -2.84 -19.62
N TYR A 18 -3.93 -3.49 -19.06
CA TYR A 18 -4.40 -4.80 -19.52
C TYR A 18 -4.89 -4.75 -20.97
N GLU A 19 -5.75 -3.79 -21.33
CA GLU A 19 -6.28 -3.66 -22.69
C GLU A 19 -5.19 -3.38 -23.73
N ARG A 20 -4.14 -2.64 -23.35
CA ARG A 20 -3.03 -2.30 -24.24
C ARG A 20 -2.29 -3.53 -24.77
N GLN A 21 -2.30 -4.65 -24.05
CA GLN A 21 -1.63 -5.88 -24.49
C GLN A 21 -2.22 -6.47 -25.77
N PHE A 22 -3.51 -6.20 -26.05
CA PHE A 22 -4.20 -6.67 -27.25
C PHE A 22 -4.02 -5.73 -28.46
N SER A 23 -3.42 -4.55 -28.25
CA SER A 23 -3.12 -3.62 -29.33
C SER A 23 -1.81 -4.00 -30.02
N SER A 24 -1.89 -4.56 -31.23
CA SER A 24 -0.75 -5.09 -31.99
C SER A 24 0.42 -4.10 -32.17
N ASN A 25 0.14 -2.81 -32.29
CA ASN A 25 1.17 -1.76 -32.44
C ASN A 25 1.80 -1.32 -31.11
N GLN A 26 1.13 -1.55 -29.97
CA GLN A 26 1.53 -1.02 -28.67
C GLN A 26 2.01 -2.09 -27.69
N SER A 27 1.60 -3.35 -27.88
CA SER A 27 1.92 -4.44 -26.96
C SER A 27 3.36 -4.89 -27.09
N ASN A 28 3.93 -4.92 -28.31
CA ASN A 28 5.29 -5.40 -28.56
C ASN A 28 5.58 -6.78 -27.89
N GLY A 29 4.60 -7.69 -27.90
CA GLY A 29 4.70 -8.99 -27.23
C GLY A 29 4.71 -8.90 -25.70
N THR A 30 4.25 -7.78 -25.13
CA THR A 30 4.10 -7.61 -23.69
C THR A 30 2.80 -8.26 -23.22
N ALA A 31 2.88 -9.22 -22.30
CA ALA A 31 1.72 -9.81 -21.67
C ALA A 31 1.52 -9.24 -20.26
N PHE A 32 0.25 -9.05 -19.90
CA PHE A 32 -0.18 -8.49 -18.63
C PHE A 32 -1.25 -9.41 -18.03
N PRO A 33 -1.24 -9.72 -16.72
CA PRO A 33 -2.24 -10.63 -16.15
C PRO A 33 -3.66 -10.09 -16.30
N TYR A 34 -4.67 -10.95 -16.19
CA TYR A 34 -6.07 -10.55 -16.21
C TYR A 34 -6.37 -9.43 -15.19
N VAL A 35 -7.14 -8.44 -15.63
CA VAL A 35 -7.64 -7.33 -14.83
C VAL A 35 -9.13 -7.18 -15.15
N PRO A 36 -10.01 -7.06 -14.14
CA PRO A 36 -11.44 -6.86 -14.37
C PRO A 36 -11.74 -5.43 -14.80
N ASP A 37 -12.97 -5.16 -15.22
CA ASP A 37 -13.44 -3.81 -15.53
C ASP A 37 -13.51 -2.90 -14.27
N GLN A 38 -13.66 -1.59 -14.49
CA GLN A 38 -13.68 -0.60 -13.41
C GLN A 38 -14.83 -0.80 -12.40
N THR A 39 -15.99 -1.28 -12.86
CA THR A 39 -17.14 -1.50 -11.97
C THR A 39 -16.85 -2.66 -11.03
N THR A 40 -16.39 -3.79 -11.57
CA THR A 40 -15.93 -4.92 -10.76
C THR A 40 -14.83 -4.51 -9.78
N PHE A 41 -13.89 -3.66 -10.22
CA PHE A 41 -12.78 -3.18 -9.38
C PHE A 41 -13.27 -2.49 -8.10
N LEU A 42 -14.34 -1.68 -8.22
CA LEU A 42 -14.94 -0.97 -7.10
C LEU A 42 -15.87 -1.86 -6.29
N ASN A 43 -16.74 -2.64 -6.93
CA ASN A 43 -17.72 -3.50 -6.26
C ASN A 43 -17.06 -4.56 -5.40
N LEU A 44 -15.96 -5.15 -5.88
CA LEU A 44 -15.18 -6.14 -5.14
C LEU A 44 -14.15 -5.52 -4.17
N ASN A 45 -14.19 -4.20 -3.95
CA ASN A 45 -13.28 -3.49 -3.04
C ASN A 45 -11.79 -3.71 -3.36
N LEU A 46 -11.41 -3.90 -4.63
CA LEU A 46 -10.01 -4.18 -5.02
C LEU A 46 -9.08 -2.96 -4.85
N THR A 47 -9.63 -1.80 -4.51
CA THR A 47 -8.92 -0.57 -4.13
C THR A 47 -8.77 -0.40 -2.62
N ALA A 48 -9.50 -1.16 -1.80
CA ALA A 48 -9.51 -0.97 -0.36
C ALA A 48 -8.26 -1.53 0.34
N LYS A 49 -7.71 -2.62 -0.20
CA LYS A 49 -6.45 -3.22 0.19
C LYS A 49 -5.59 -3.48 -1.04
N PRO A 50 -4.28 -3.73 -0.89
CA PRO A 50 -3.46 -4.17 -2.00
C PRO A 50 -4.07 -5.41 -2.66
N THR A 51 -4.14 -5.46 -3.98
CA THR A 51 -4.73 -6.59 -4.73
C THR A 51 -3.69 -7.17 -5.66
N PHE A 52 -3.56 -8.49 -5.66
CA PHE A 52 -2.59 -9.21 -6.46
C PHE A 52 -3.27 -9.78 -7.71
N PHE A 53 -2.71 -9.49 -8.87
CA PHE A 53 -3.20 -9.95 -10.16
C PHE A 53 -2.23 -10.96 -10.77
N GLY A 54 -2.80 -12.05 -11.32
CA GLY A 54 -2.03 -13.11 -11.97
C GLY A 54 -1.23 -13.97 -11.01
N CYS A 55 -1.70 -14.25 -9.80
CA CYS A 55 -0.90 -14.95 -8.79
C CYS A 55 -0.42 -16.33 -9.25
N PHE A 56 -1.21 -17.04 -10.06
CA PHE A 56 -0.90 -18.39 -10.54
C PHE A 56 -0.64 -18.41 -12.04
N ALA A 57 0.53 -18.90 -12.45
CA ALA A 57 0.92 -19.02 -13.86
C ALA A 57 0.00 -19.96 -14.65
N SER A 58 -0.53 -21.01 -14.01
CA SER A 58 -1.44 -21.98 -14.62
C SER A 58 -2.67 -21.32 -15.23
N ASN A 59 -3.19 -20.27 -14.57
CA ASN A 59 -4.40 -19.57 -14.97
C ASN A 59 -4.15 -18.58 -16.12
N LEU A 60 -2.91 -18.37 -16.53
CA LEU A 60 -2.53 -17.38 -17.55
C LEU A 60 -2.17 -18.03 -18.90
N THR A 61 -2.29 -19.36 -19.01
CA THR A 61 -1.89 -20.10 -20.22
C THR A 61 -2.67 -19.65 -21.46
N ASP A 62 -3.99 -19.53 -21.34
CA ASP A 62 -4.86 -19.10 -22.43
C ASP A 62 -4.57 -17.64 -22.84
N LEU A 63 -4.34 -16.77 -21.86
CA LEU A 63 -3.94 -15.38 -22.09
C LEU A 63 -2.63 -15.28 -22.86
N MET A 64 -1.64 -16.10 -22.49
CA MET A 64 -0.35 -16.12 -23.16
C MET A 64 -0.46 -16.54 -24.62
N GLU A 65 -1.33 -17.52 -24.93
CA GLU A 65 -1.61 -17.93 -26.30
C GLU A 65 -2.31 -16.81 -27.08
N GLU A 66 -3.33 -16.18 -26.50
CA GLU A 66 -4.09 -15.08 -27.11
C GLU A 66 -3.19 -13.91 -27.51
N VAL A 67 -2.25 -13.52 -26.64
CA VAL A 67 -1.34 -12.39 -26.87
C VAL A 67 -0.03 -12.80 -27.56
N GLY A 68 0.16 -14.10 -27.83
CA GLY A 68 1.37 -14.65 -28.45
C GLY A 68 2.63 -14.52 -27.58
N ALA A 69 2.50 -14.49 -26.26
CA ALA A 69 3.63 -14.37 -25.34
C ALA A 69 4.30 -15.72 -25.06
N THR A 70 5.63 -15.71 -25.05
CA THR A 70 6.47 -16.89 -24.78
C THR A 70 6.89 -17.02 -23.32
N TYR A 71 6.40 -16.14 -22.45
CA TYR A 71 6.76 -16.07 -21.04
C TYR A 71 5.52 -15.81 -20.17
N THR A 72 5.59 -16.25 -18.92
CA THR A 72 4.53 -16.01 -17.94
C THR A 72 4.48 -14.53 -17.56
N PRO A 73 3.30 -13.86 -17.64
CA PRO A 73 3.13 -12.48 -17.20
C PRO A 73 3.59 -12.26 -15.75
N PRO A 74 4.02 -11.05 -15.36
CA PRO A 74 4.37 -10.76 -13.97
C PRO A 74 3.16 -10.93 -13.03
N LEU A 75 3.41 -11.24 -11.77
CA LEU A 75 2.44 -11.03 -10.69
C LEU A 75 2.45 -9.54 -10.35
N ILE A 76 1.29 -8.90 -10.43
CA ILE A 76 1.17 -7.45 -10.19
C ILE A 76 0.56 -7.22 -8.82
N VAL A 77 1.27 -6.48 -7.97
CA VAL A 77 0.73 -5.97 -6.70
C VAL A 77 0.21 -4.55 -6.95
N TYR A 78 -1.11 -4.41 -7.05
CA TYR A 78 -1.76 -3.11 -7.16
C TYR A 78 -2.03 -2.55 -5.78
N THR A 79 -1.72 -1.28 -5.55
CA THR A 79 -2.08 -0.56 -4.33
C THR A 79 -2.69 0.76 -4.72
N ALA A 80 -3.97 0.95 -4.39
CA ALA A 80 -4.65 2.22 -4.61
C ALA A 80 -4.34 3.21 -3.49
N ASN A 81 -4.14 4.47 -3.87
CA ASN A 81 -4.13 5.56 -2.91
C ASN A 81 -5.53 5.70 -2.27
N ARG A 82 -5.57 5.82 -0.95
CA ARG A 82 -6.81 5.96 -0.18
C ARG A 82 -6.56 6.72 1.13
N PRO A 83 -7.57 7.37 1.73
CA PRO A 83 -7.36 8.22 2.90
C PRO A 83 -7.38 7.40 4.20
N PHE A 84 -6.20 7.00 4.70
CA PHE A 84 -6.06 6.45 6.05
C PHE A 84 -5.88 7.55 7.09
N THR A 85 -4.96 8.48 6.82
CA THR A 85 -4.59 9.55 7.77
C THR A 85 -4.76 10.95 7.17
N TYR A 86 -4.84 11.06 5.85
CA TYR A 86 -4.95 12.34 5.15
C TYR A 86 -5.60 12.18 3.77
N PHE A 87 -6.43 13.14 3.37
CA PHE A 87 -7.03 13.20 2.04
C PHE A 87 -6.02 13.71 1.01
N SER A 88 -5.34 12.78 0.33
CA SER A 88 -4.30 13.06 -0.67
C SER A 88 -4.80 13.11 -2.12
N ASN A 89 -6.10 13.28 -2.34
CA ASN A 89 -6.75 13.38 -3.65
C ASN A 89 -6.60 14.81 -4.23
N THR A 90 -5.35 15.22 -4.41
CA THR A 90 -4.98 16.56 -4.86
C THR A 90 -4.96 16.65 -6.39
N SER A 91 -5.36 17.80 -6.95
CA SER A 91 -5.31 18.02 -8.39
C SER A 91 -3.88 17.90 -8.94
N THR A 92 -3.72 17.27 -10.11
CA THR A 92 -2.44 17.21 -10.84
C THR A 92 -1.92 18.59 -11.27
N TYR A 93 -2.78 19.62 -11.29
CA TYR A 93 -2.39 21.01 -11.57
C TYR A 93 -1.86 21.76 -10.33
N LYS A 94 -1.99 21.20 -9.12
CA LYS A 94 -1.47 21.83 -7.89
C LYS A 94 0.03 21.59 -7.78
N MET A 95 0.82 22.65 -7.99
CA MET A 95 2.29 22.62 -7.98
C MET A 95 2.92 23.10 -6.67
N SER A 96 2.14 23.68 -5.75
CA SER A 96 2.62 24.19 -4.46
C SER A 96 1.81 23.60 -3.32
N TYR A 97 2.50 23.21 -2.26
CA TYR A 97 1.93 22.61 -1.05
C TYR A 97 2.58 23.24 0.18
N ASP A 98 1.79 23.44 1.22
CA ASP A 98 2.32 23.80 2.53
C ASP A 98 2.95 22.58 3.20
N ASP A 99 3.86 22.79 4.16
CA ASP A 99 4.61 21.69 4.77
C ASP A 99 3.72 20.70 5.52
N SER A 100 2.63 21.17 6.13
CA SER A 100 1.63 20.29 6.75
C SER A 100 0.94 19.38 5.74
N GLU A 101 0.59 19.89 4.56
CA GLU A 101 -0.01 19.11 3.48
C GLU A 101 0.96 18.06 2.94
N LYS A 102 2.22 18.46 2.67
CA LYS A 102 3.28 17.53 2.22
C LYS A 102 3.45 16.38 3.21
N LEU A 103 3.59 16.69 4.49
CA LEU A 103 3.76 15.69 5.53
C LEU A 103 2.51 14.81 5.68
N GLY A 104 1.31 15.39 5.56
CA GLY A 104 0.06 14.64 5.56
C GLY A 104 -0.02 13.62 4.43
N ILE A 105 0.28 14.04 3.20
CA ILE A 105 0.30 13.18 2.01
C ILE A 105 1.34 12.06 2.16
N ILE A 106 2.56 12.38 2.59
CA ILE A 106 3.63 11.37 2.78
C ILE A 106 3.24 10.35 3.86
N ARG A 107 2.69 10.80 4.99
CA ARG A 107 2.21 9.92 6.06
C ARG A 107 1.08 9.01 5.57
N ASN A 108 0.16 9.54 4.78
CA ASN A 108 -0.91 8.74 4.19
C ASN A 108 -0.34 7.70 3.21
N GLY A 109 0.62 8.08 2.35
CA GLY A 109 1.30 7.15 1.47
C GLY A 109 1.98 6.01 2.23
N PHE A 110 2.66 6.31 3.35
CA PHE A 110 3.21 5.29 4.23
C PHE A 110 2.12 4.36 4.79
N ALA A 111 1.01 4.90 5.30
CA ALA A 111 -0.10 4.10 5.81
C ALA A 111 -0.70 3.21 4.71
N VAL A 112 -0.89 3.73 3.50
CA VAL A 112 -1.37 2.96 2.34
C VAL A 112 -0.42 1.80 2.01
N SER A 113 0.88 2.06 1.89
CA SER A 113 1.87 1.04 1.50
C SER A 113 2.17 0.02 2.60
N THR A 114 1.80 0.28 3.85
CA THR A 114 2.14 -0.60 4.99
C THR A 114 0.92 -1.24 5.64
N ARG A 115 -0.27 -1.17 5.02
CA ARG A 115 -1.53 -1.61 5.65
C ARG A 115 -1.74 -0.95 7.03
N ASN A 116 -1.54 0.36 7.07
CA ASN A 116 -1.56 1.22 8.25
C ASN A 116 -0.58 0.75 9.34
N ASN A 117 0.71 0.72 9.03
CA ASN A 117 1.77 0.24 9.92
C ASN A 117 1.51 -1.18 10.45
N LEU A 118 1.07 -2.08 9.56
CA LEU A 118 0.75 -3.49 9.85
C LEU A 118 -0.36 -3.68 10.91
N THR A 119 -1.12 -2.64 11.24
CA THR A 119 -2.21 -2.74 12.24
C THR A 119 -3.45 -3.43 11.66
N LEU A 120 -3.63 -3.37 10.33
CA LEU A 120 -4.74 -4.05 9.64
C LEU A 120 -4.41 -5.47 9.24
N ASP A 121 -3.13 -5.74 8.97
CA ASP A 121 -2.64 -7.08 8.76
C ASP A 121 -1.16 -7.13 9.13
N SER A 122 -0.85 -7.91 10.16
CA SER A 122 0.50 -8.16 10.62
C SER A 122 1.31 -9.02 9.64
N GLU A 123 0.63 -9.84 8.84
CA GLU A 123 1.22 -10.78 7.89
C GLU A 123 1.49 -10.18 6.51
N PHE A 124 1.02 -8.95 6.26
CA PHE A 124 1.15 -8.29 4.96
C PHE A 124 2.60 -8.29 4.42
N ARG A 125 3.59 -8.07 5.29
CA ARG A 125 5.00 -8.15 4.92
C ARG A 125 5.39 -9.52 4.38
N ALA A 126 4.93 -10.59 5.01
CA ALA A 126 5.16 -11.96 4.55
C ALA A 126 4.46 -12.20 3.21
N CYS A 127 3.25 -11.67 3.03
CA CYS A 127 2.49 -11.79 1.78
C CYS A 127 3.18 -11.11 0.59
N ILE A 128 3.79 -9.94 0.81
CA ILE A 128 4.66 -9.32 -0.21
C ILE A 128 5.87 -10.20 -0.52
N GLY A 129 6.48 -10.82 0.49
CA GLY A 129 7.55 -11.80 0.29
C GLY A 129 7.11 -12.99 -0.58
N CYS A 130 5.92 -13.53 -0.33
CA CYS A 130 5.32 -14.59 -1.14
C CYS A 130 5.10 -14.15 -2.59
N ALA A 131 4.60 -12.93 -2.82
CA ALA A 131 4.43 -12.37 -4.16
C ALA A 131 5.77 -12.25 -4.92
N ILE A 132 6.83 -11.78 -4.25
CA ILE A 132 8.18 -11.67 -4.83
C ILE A 132 8.73 -13.03 -5.26
N LEU A 133 8.53 -14.07 -4.43
CA LEU A 133 9.08 -15.40 -4.68
C LEU A 133 8.25 -16.23 -5.67
N GLN A 134 6.99 -15.85 -5.90
CA GLN A 134 6.02 -16.69 -6.63
C GLN A 134 6.51 -17.17 -7.99
N ARG A 135 7.00 -16.26 -8.84
CA ARG A 135 7.47 -16.63 -10.19
C ARG A 135 8.72 -17.50 -10.19
N SER A 136 9.58 -17.37 -9.18
CA SER A 136 10.74 -18.25 -9.03
C SER A 136 10.30 -19.64 -8.57
N ARG A 137 9.38 -19.69 -7.60
CA ARG A 137 8.78 -20.92 -7.07
C ARG A 137 8.12 -21.75 -8.16
N GLU A 138 7.27 -21.13 -8.99
CA GLU A 138 6.57 -21.80 -10.10
C GLU A 138 7.56 -22.37 -11.13
N ARG A 139 8.61 -21.62 -11.48
CA ARG A 139 9.66 -22.07 -12.42
C ARG A 139 10.44 -23.28 -11.89
N LEU A 140 10.62 -23.35 -10.58
CA LEU A 140 11.32 -24.45 -9.91
C LEU A 140 10.39 -25.63 -9.58
N GLY A 141 9.10 -25.55 -9.93
CA GLY A 141 8.12 -26.60 -9.66
C GLY A 141 7.88 -26.83 -8.16
N MET A 142 8.13 -25.83 -7.31
CA MET A 142 7.98 -25.98 -5.86
C MET A 142 6.51 -25.77 -5.41
N PRO A 143 6.02 -26.56 -4.44
CA PRO A 143 4.67 -26.40 -3.91
C PRO A 143 4.52 -25.08 -3.15
N LEU A 144 3.27 -24.63 -2.99
CA LEU A 144 2.97 -23.41 -2.24
C LEU A 144 2.94 -23.78 -0.75
N GLY A 145 3.71 -23.09 0.08
CA GLY A 145 3.65 -23.29 1.52
C GLY A 145 2.42 -22.63 2.15
N ASP A 146 1.94 -23.17 3.27
CA ASP A 146 0.71 -22.74 3.94
C ASP A 146 0.62 -21.23 4.20
N GLN A 147 1.74 -20.60 4.55
CA GLN A 147 1.80 -19.16 4.77
C GLN A 147 1.45 -18.37 3.49
N CYS A 148 2.04 -18.75 2.37
CA CYS A 148 1.80 -18.08 1.10
C CYS A 148 0.42 -18.41 0.52
N SER A 149 -0.12 -19.60 0.81
CA SER A 149 -1.51 -19.94 0.49
C SER A 149 -2.47 -18.95 1.14
N LYS A 150 -2.37 -18.74 2.46
CA LYS A 150 -3.21 -17.77 3.18
C LYS A 150 -3.10 -16.35 2.62
N CYS A 151 -1.89 -15.94 2.26
CA CYS A 151 -1.67 -14.63 1.65
C CYS A 151 -2.34 -14.48 0.29
N PHE A 152 -2.32 -15.51 -0.55
CA PHE A 152 -3.01 -15.46 -1.84
C PHE A 152 -4.51 -15.64 -1.71
N ASP A 153 -5.01 -16.35 -0.71
CA ASP A 153 -6.45 -16.39 -0.41
C ASP A 153 -6.97 -14.99 -0.03
N GLU A 154 -6.15 -14.19 0.67
CA GLU A 154 -6.53 -12.84 1.11
C GLU A 154 -6.35 -11.77 0.02
N TYR A 155 -5.25 -11.82 -0.74
CA TYR A 155 -4.85 -10.74 -1.63
C TYR A 155 -4.99 -11.05 -3.11
N CYS A 156 -5.08 -12.31 -3.50
CA CYS A 156 -5.22 -12.65 -4.91
C CYS A 156 -6.65 -12.40 -5.37
N TRP A 157 -6.80 -11.67 -6.46
CA TRP A 157 -8.09 -11.64 -7.15
C TRP A 157 -8.33 -12.99 -7.83
N ASP A 158 -9.52 -13.54 -7.61
CA ASP A 158 -9.93 -14.91 -7.99
C ASP A 158 -10.54 -15.01 -9.39
N GLY A 159 -10.72 -13.89 -10.09
CA GLY A 159 -11.37 -13.83 -11.40
C GLY A 159 -12.87 -13.54 -11.34
N SER A 160 -13.45 -13.33 -10.16
CA SER A 160 -14.85 -12.94 -10.01
C SER A 160 -15.14 -11.58 -10.67
N LEU A 161 -16.33 -11.44 -11.24
CA LEU A 161 -16.81 -10.23 -11.90
C LEU A 161 -18.10 -9.75 -11.26
N ASP A 162 -18.21 -8.43 -11.06
CA ASP A 162 -19.41 -7.77 -10.57
C ASP A 162 -19.60 -6.45 -11.32
N THR A 163 -20.50 -6.49 -12.31
CA THR A 163 -20.79 -5.35 -13.18
C THR A 163 -22.02 -4.56 -12.73
N ASN A 164 -22.51 -4.74 -11.49
CA ASN A 164 -23.69 -4.02 -11.02
C ASN A 164 -23.38 -2.55 -10.73
N LEU A 165 -23.89 -1.65 -11.57
CA LEU A 165 -23.66 -0.20 -11.43
C LEU A 165 -24.33 0.42 -10.18
N ASN A 166 -25.25 -0.29 -9.53
CA ASN A 166 -25.96 0.22 -8.35
C ASN A 166 -25.20 0.02 -7.04
N ASP A 167 -24.14 -0.81 -7.04
CA ASP A 167 -23.43 -1.22 -5.82
C ASP A 167 -22.13 -0.46 -5.58
N VAL A 168 -21.80 0.50 -6.45
CA VAL A 168 -20.56 1.29 -6.34
C VAL A 168 -20.60 2.16 -5.09
N SER A 169 -19.80 1.76 -4.10
CA SER A 169 -19.69 2.46 -2.82
C SER A 169 -18.81 3.70 -2.92
N VAL A 170 -19.16 4.78 -2.19
CA VAL A 170 -18.53 6.11 -2.34
C VAL A 170 -17.66 6.57 -1.17
N ASN A 171 -17.88 6.05 0.04
CA ASN A 171 -17.18 6.45 1.26
C ASN A 171 -16.17 5.39 1.69
N PHE A 172 -15.12 5.80 2.39
CA PHE A 172 -14.08 4.89 2.86
C PHE A 172 -14.37 4.34 4.26
N THR A 173 -14.04 3.08 4.46
CA THR A 173 -13.96 2.40 5.77
C THR A 173 -12.56 1.81 5.91
N GLN A 174 -12.20 1.30 7.08
CA GLN A 174 -10.86 0.73 7.28
C GLN A 174 -10.51 -0.39 6.28
N ASP A 175 -11.46 -1.24 5.93
CA ASP A 175 -11.24 -2.45 5.12
C ASP A 175 -11.93 -2.42 3.74
N GLY A 176 -12.70 -1.39 3.43
CA GLY A 176 -13.56 -1.36 2.25
C GLY A 176 -14.06 0.03 1.86
N MET A 177 -14.97 0.06 0.90
CA MET A 177 -15.83 1.19 0.60
C MET A 177 -17.25 0.92 1.14
N THR A 178 -18.00 1.98 1.46
CA THR A 178 -19.39 1.92 1.91
C THR A 178 -20.21 3.07 1.32
N ASN A 179 -21.55 2.93 1.34
CA ASN A 179 -22.49 4.02 1.10
C ASN A 179 -22.98 4.70 2.39
N GLY A 180 -22.57 4.22 3.57
CA GLY A 180 -22.82 4.85 4.86
C GLY A 180 -21.82 5.97 5.19
N ASP A 181 -21.91 6.54 6.39
CA ASP A 181 -21.00 7.63 6.82
C ASP A 181 -19.53 7.18 6.79
N GLU A 182 -18.65 8.10 6.38
CA GLU A 182 -17.21 7.84 6.32
C GLU A 182 -16.64 7.66 7.73
N SER A 183 -16.19 6.44 8.04
CA SER A 183 -15.55 6.10 9.32
C SER A 183 -14.04 6.16 9.16
N THR A 184 -13.52 7.35 8.90
CA THR A 184 -12.08 7.58 9.01
C THR A 184 -11.75 7.81 10.48
N ASN A 185 -10.94 6.92 11.07
CA ASN A 185 -10.19 7.25 12.29
C ASN A 185 -9.07 8.24 11.94
N ALA A 186 -9.43 9.38 11.33
CA ALA A 186 -8.55 10.52 11.23
C ALA A 186 -8.40 11.04 12.66
N THR A 187 -7.37 10.56 13.38
CA THR A 187 -6.88 11.26 14.56
C THR A 187 -6.64 12.70 14.14
N SER A 188 -7.55 13.57 14.55
CA SER A 188 -7.48 14.99 14.38
C SER A 188 -6.07 15.38 14.81
N GLY A 189 -5.28 15.92 13.89
CA GLY A 189 -3.99 16.48 14.22
C GLY A 189 -4.25 17.65 15.17
N ALA A 190 -4.29 17.37 16.47
CA ALA A 190 -4.22 18.37 17.49
C ALA A 190 -2.88 19.08 17.26
N SER A 191 -2.96 20.38 16.99
CA SER A 191 -1.84 21.31 16.99
C SER A 191 -1.14 21.26 18.35
N GLY A 192 -0.29 20.27 18.56
CA GLY A 192 0.60 20.18 19.70
C GLY A 192 1.78 21.09 19.45
N SER A 193 1.79 22.25 20.10
CA SER A 193 2.90 23.20 20.12
C SER A 193 4.21 22.50 20.52
N PHE A 194 5.08 22.23 19.55
CA PHE A 194 6.47 21.87 19.81
C PHE A 194 7.27 23.13 20.15
N ALA A 195 7.14 23.64 21.37
CA ALA A 195 8.09 24.58 21.92
C ALA A 195 7.93 24.73 23.44
N ARG A 196 8.31 23.72 24.23
CA ARG A 196 8.90 23.85 25.59
C ARG A 196 9.63 22.56 25.98
N MET A 197 10.86 22.40 25.50
CA MET A 197 11.84 21.47 26.09
C MET A 197 13.16 22.21 26.27
N LEU A 198 13.18 23.14 27.22
CA LEU A 198 14.38 23.60 27.94
C LEU A 198 13.92 24.22 29.27
N ASP A 199 13.36 23.40 30.15
CA ASP A 199 13.51 23.66 31.59
C ASP A 199 13.18 22.39 32.37
N ASN A 200 14.20 21.81 32.98
CA ASN A 200 14.10 21.06 34.23
C ASN A 200 15.52 20.72 34.67
N GLY A 201 16.15 21.72 35.29
CA GLY A 201 17.27 21.50 36.20
C GLY A 201 16.82 20.61 37.35
N ILE A 202 17.34 19.38 37.38
CA ILE A 202 17.30 18.54 38.57
C ILE A 202 18.57 18.84 39.36
N ILE A 203 18.42 19.65 40.42
CA ILE A 203 19.43 19.90 41.43
C ILE A 203 19.53 18.63 42.29
N GLY A 204 20.48 17.76 41.96
CA GLY A 204 20.85 16.58 42.74
C GLY A 204 22.05 16.88 43.63
N THR A 205 21.79 17.17 44.90
CA THR A 205 22.77 17.39 45.97
C THR A 205 23.51 16.11 46.34
N TRP A 206 24.73 15.89 45.85
CA TRP A 206 25.73 15.02 46.50
C TRP A 206 27.15 15.49 46.15
N GLY A 207 27.71 16.34 47.00
CA GLY A 207 29.08 16.86 46.87
C GLY A 207 29.71 17.06 48.24
N PHE A 208 30.11 15.96 48.88
CA PHE A 208 31.04 15.96 50.01
C PHE A 208 31.88 14.67 49.96
N ILE A 209 33.16 14.82 50.29
CA ILE A 209 34.24 13.80 50.40
C ILE A 209 34.93 13.53 49.04
N ALA A 210 36.24 13.75 48.80
CA ALA A 210 37.37 13.90 49.70
C ALA A 210 38.47 14.78 49.06
N SER A 211 38.94 15.76 49.81
CA SER A 211 40.28 16.35 49.68
C SER A 211 41.22 15.58 50.60
N LEU A 212 42.08 14.72 50.04
CA LEU A 212 43.29 14.20 50.69
C LEU A 212 44.12 13.39 49.69
N LEU A 213 45.16 14.03 49.15
CA LEU A 213 46.53 13.50 48.94
C LEU A 213 47.22 14.34 47.86
N ALA A 214 47.76 15.47 48.32
CA ALA A 214 48.97 16.01 47.75
C ALA A 214 50.15 15.10 48.13
N VAL A 215 51.21 15.18 47.32
CA VAL A 215 52.57 14.62 47.53
C VAL A 215 52.77 13.22 46.94
N CYS A 216 53.36 13.17 45.74
CA CYS A 216 54.65 12.50 45.48
C CYS A 216 55.03 12.62 44.00
N LEU A 217 55.74 13.70 43.66
CA LEU A 217 56.58 13.80 42.46
C LEU A 217 57.81 14.65 42.80
N VAL A 218 58.80 14.06 43.48
CA VAL A 218 60.23 14.38 43.32
C VAL A 218 61.00 13.10 43.66
N GLY A 219 61.90 12.69 42.77
CA GLY A 219 62.69 11.48 42.94
C GLY A 219 63.72 11.56 44.06
N PHE A 220 63.91 10.45 44.75
CA PHE A 220 65.14 9.68 44.92
C PHE A 220 64.80 8.38 45.66
#